data_AF-A0A1V5SUI3-F1
#
_entry.id   AF-A0A1V5SUI3-F1
#
_cell.length_a   1.000
_cell.length_b   1.000
_cell.length_c   1.000
_cell.angle_alpha   90.00
_cell.angle_beta   90.00
_cell.angle_gamma   90.00
#
_symmetry.space_group_name_H-M   'P 1'
#
loop_
_entity.id
_entity.type
_entity.pdbx_description
1 polymer ?
#
loop_
_entity_poly.entity_id
_entity_poly.type
_entity_poly.pdbx_seq_one_letter_code
_entity_poly.pdbx_strand_id
1 'polypeptide(L)' 'MRAIKEDLVWPREWEFPFKLERVLKQWIQNCSSDFPHVSLGYLTPEKLEQKHQNPISALQLSTLD' A
#
# COMPACT_ATOMS: atom_id res chain seq x y z
N MET A 1 7.65 -7.77 -1.48
CA MET A 1 6.19 -8.03 -1.59
C MET A 1 5.77 -8.68 -0.28
N ARG A 2 4.76 -8.17 0.43
CA ARG A 2 4.15 -8.91 1.54
C ARG A 2 2.85 -9.52 1.04
N ALA A 3 2.71 -10.84 1.06
CA ALA A 3 1.44 -11.45 0.72
C ALA A 3 0.50 -11.40 1.92
N ILE A 4 -0.78 -11.12 1.67
CA ILE A 4 -1.86 -11.14 2.68
C ILE A 4 -1.85 -12.43 3.52
N LYS A 5 -1.55 -13.58 2.90
CA LYS A 5 -1.51 -14.87 3.60
C LYS A 5 -0.39 -14.91 4.64
N GLU A 6 0.80 -14.47 4.27
CA GLU A 6 2.01 -14.53 5.09
C GLU A 6 2.02 -13.47 6.19
N ASP A 7 1.45 -12.30 5.92
CA ASP A 7 1.52 -11.14 6.83
C ASP A 7 0.30 -11.03 7.76
N LEU A 8 -0.86 -11.50 7.28
CA LEU A 8 -2.13 -11.40 8.02
C LEU A 8 -2.67 -12.76 8.44
N VAL A 9 -2.91 -13.67 7.48
CA VAL A 9 -3.75 -14.85 7.70
C VAL A 9 -3.05 -15.94 8.50
N TRP A 10 -1.90 -16.44 8.03
CA TRP A 10 -1.20 -17.58 8.62
C TRP A 10 -0.57 -17.31 10.00
N PRO A 11 -0.08 -16.11 10.33
CA PRO A 11 0.53 -15.86 11.64
C PRO A 11 -0.44 -15.77 12.81
N ARG A 12 -1.76 -15.88 12.57
CA ARG A 12 -2.80 -15.59 13.55
C ARG A 12 -3.85 -16.69 13.53
N GLU A 13 -4.27 -17.10 14.72
CA GLU A 13 -5.46 -17.92 14.89
C GLU A 13 -6.70 -17.03 14.90
N TRP A 14 -7.70 -17.40 14.11
CA TRP A 14 -8.92 -16.61 13.92
C TRP A 14 -10.10 -17.31 14.58
N GLU A 15 -10.53 -16.77 15.72
CA GLU A 15 -11.70 -17.30 16.45
C GLU A 15 -13.03 -16.93 15.78
N PHE A 16 -13.08 -15.75 15.13
CA PHE A 16 -14.30 -15.22 14.52
C PHE A 16 -14.00 -14.55 13.18
N PRO A 17 -14.79 -14.81 12.12
CA PRO A 17 -14.56 -14.25 10.79
C PRO A 17 -14.64 -12.71 10.76
N PHE A 18 -15.47 -12.10 11.61
CA PHE A 18 -15.60 -10.64 11.68
C PHE A 18 -14.33 -9.94 12.18
N LYS A 19 -13.53 -10.63 13.00
CA LYS A 19 -12.24 -10.11 13.46
C LYS A 19 -11.25 -10.06 12.30
N LEU A 20 -11.24 -11.10 11.45
CA LEU A 20 -10.45 -11.14 10.23
C LEU A 20 -10.87 -10.02 9.26
N GLU A 21 -12.17 -9.80 9.05
CA GLU A 21 -12.67 -8.75 8.16
C GLU A 21 -12.16 -7.36 8.58
N ARG A 22 -12.26 -7.04 9.87
CA ARG A 22 -11.83 -5.73 10.40
C ARG A 22 -10.33 -5.50 10.18
N VAL A 23 -9.50 -6.48 10.51
CA VAL A 23 -8.04 -6.33 10.37
C VAL A 23 -7.59 -6.45 8.93
N LEU A 24 -8.34 -7.14 8.07
CA LEU A 24 -8.11 -7.14 6.62
C LEU A 24 -8.33 -5.74 6.04
N LYS A 25 -9.41 -5.05 6.41
CA LYS A 25 -9.64 -3.66 6.00
C LYS A 25 -8.45 -2.77 6.39
N GLN A 26 -7.94 -2.93 7.62
CA GLN A 26 -6.76 -2.20 8.06
C GLN A 26 -5.50 -2.58 7.27
N TRP A 27 -5.29 -3.88 7.01
CA TRP A 27 -4.13 -4.36 6.26
C TRP A 27 -4.10 -3.80 4.84
N ILE A 28 -5.26 -3.73 4.16
CA ILE A 28 -5.39 -3.12 2.82
C ILE A 28 -4.99 -1.64 2.86
N GLN A 29 -5.47 -0.89 3.86
CA GLN A 29 -5.11 0.51 4.01
C GLN A 29 -3.59 0.67 4.17
N ASN A 30 -3.00 -0.07 5.12
CA ASN A 30 -1.57 0.01 5.39
C ASN A 30 -0.73 -0.38 4.16
N CYS A 31 -1.12 -1.43 3.44
CA CYS A 31 -0.47 -1.83 2.19
C CYS A 31 -0.47 -0.71 1.14
N SER A 32 -1.51 0.12 1.13
CA SER A 32 -1.67 1.21 0.16
C SER A 32 -0.94 2.49 0.58
N SER A 33 -0.83 2.76 1.90
CA SER A 33 -0.30 4.03 2.43
C SER A 33 1.15 3.96 2.92
N ASP A 34 1.60 2.81 3.44
CA ASP A 34 2.79 2.76 4.30
C ASP A 34 4.00 2.05 3.68
N PHE A 35 3.81 1.31 2.59
CA PHE A 35 4.87 0.47 1.99
C PHE A 35 5.31 0.98 0.61
N PRO A 36 6.49 1.61 0.51
CA PRO A 36 7.10 1.96 -0.76
C PRO A 36 7.43 0.74 -1.62
N HIS A 37 7.13 0.81 -2.91
CA HIS A 37 7.47 -0.24 -3.87
C HIS A 37 8.60 0.24 -4.79
N VAL A 38 9.65 -0.58 -4.93
CA VAL A 38 10.75 -0.30 -5.87
C VAL A 38 10.23 -0.14 -7.31
N SER A 39 9.27 -0.97 -7.71
CA SER A 39 8.62 -0.90 -9.02
C SER A 39 7.81 0.39 -9.25
N LEU A 40 7.47 1.12 -8.19
CA LEU A 40 6.77 2.41 -8.26
C LEU A 40 7.72 3.59 -7.97
N GLY A 41 9.05 3.38 -8.04
CA GLY A 41 10.03 4.43 -7.74
C GLY A 41 10.07 4.82 -6.27
N TYR A 42 9.95 3.84 -5.36
CA TYR A 42 9.87 4.05 -3.91
C TYR A 42 8.65 4.89 -3.46
N LEU A 43 7.59 4.90 -4.26
CA LEU A 43 6.29 5.42 -3.87
C LEU A 43 5.41 4.30 -3.32
N THR A 44 4.47 4.68 -2.45
CA THR A 44 3.35 3.81 -2.10
C THR A 44 2.28 3.89 -3.20
N PRO A 45 1.37 2.90 -3.32
CA PRO A 45 0.32 2.94 -4.32
C PRO A 45 -0.52 4.23 -4.23
N GLU A 46 -0.85 4.67 -3.02
CA GLU A 46 -1.61 5.90 -2.79
C GLU A 46 -0.85 7.14 -3.27
N LYS A 47 0.46 7.23 -2.99
CA LYS A 47 1.30 8.35 -3.47
C LYS A 47 1.43 8.38 -4.99
N LEU A 48 1.50 7.21 -5.63
CA LEU A 48 1.51 7.12 -7.08
C LEU A 48 0.19 7.64 -7.66
N GLU A 49 -0.95 7.19 -7.12
CA GLU A 49 -2.27 7.65 -7.56
C GLU A 49 -2.43 9.16 -7.39
N GLN A 50 -2.02 9.72 -6.24
CA GLN A 50 -2.02 11.17 -6.00
C GLN A 50 -1.17 11.94 -7.03
N LYS A 51 0.00 11.39 -7.41
CA LYS A 51 0.85 11.97 -8.46
C LYS A 51 0.19 11.92 -9.84
N HIS A 52 -0.56 10.85 -10.14
CA HIS A 52 -1.28 10.72 -11.41
C HIS A 52 -2.49 11.66 -11.48
N GLN A 53 -3.20 11.86 -10.36
CA GLN A 53 -4.36 12.74 -10.29
C GLN A 53 -4.00 14.24 -10.27
N ASN A 54 -2.75 14.58 -9.92
CA ASN A 54 -2.27 15.96 -9.90
C ASN A 54 -1.09 16.16 -10.89
N PRO A 55 -1.35 16.41 -12.18
CA PRO A 55 -0.32 16.40 -13.23
C PRO A 55 0.74 17.51 -13.10
N ILE A 56 0.51 18.54 -12.27
CA ILE A 56 1.44 19.68 -12.12
C ILE A 56 2.70 19.29 -11.30
N SER A 57 2.62 18.32 -10.39
CA SER A 57 3.77 17.88 -9.58
C SER A 57 4.65 16.84 -10.30
N ALA A 58 4.10 16.11 -11.27
CA ALA A 58 4.83 15.09 -12.03
C ALA A 58 5.94 15.69 -12.94
N LEU A 59 5.80 16.95 -13.34
CA LEU A 59 6.74 17.66 -14.24
C LEU A 59 7.95 18.27 -13.52
N GLN A 60 7.94 18.40 -12.18
CA GLN A 60 9.03 19.02 -11.42
C GLN A 60 10.13 18.05 -10.99
N LEU A 61 9.85 16.73 -10.99
CA LEU A 61 10.83 15.70 -10.62
C LEU A 61 11.72 15.24 -11.79
N SER A 62 11.36 15.56 -13.04
CA SER A 62 12.13 15.21 -14.24
C SER A 62 13.12 16.29 -14.68
N THR A 63 13.25 17.37 -13.91
CA THR A 63 14.15 18.51 -14.21
C THR A 63 15.36 18.58 -13.26
N LEU A 64 15.58 17.55 -12.45
CA LEU A 64 16.74 17.39 -11.58
C LEU A 64 17.43 16.05 -11.89
N ASP A 65 17.91 15.91 -13.12
CA ASP A 65 18.92 14.94 -13.56
C ASP A 65 19.81 15.60 -14.62
#